data_AF-A0A3D1LZE9-F1
#
_entry.id   AF-A0A3D1LZE9-F1
#
_cell.length_a   1.000
_cell.length_b   1.000
_cell.length_c   1.000
_cell.angle_alpha   90.00
_cell.angle_beta   90.00
_cell.angle_gamma   90.00
#
_symmetry.space_group_name_H-M   'P 1'
#
loop_
_entity.id
_entity.type
_entity.pdbx_description
1 polymer ?
#
loop_
_entity_poly.entity_id
_entity_poly.type
_entity_poly.pdbx_seq_one_letter_code
_entity_poly.pdbx_strand_id
1 'polypeptide(L)' 'MNILAQVLYFAILARVLISWFNVSPGSPFFPVIRLIYGITEPIMGPIRRVLPRTGMFDFSPVVALILLHFLRVIARSLF' A
#
# COMPACT_ATOMS: atom_id res chain seq x y z
N MET A 1 -21.26 0.94 5.78
CA MET A 1 -19.87 0.47 5.63
C MET A 1 -19.28 1.22 4.43
N ASN A 2 -18.32 2.12 4.64
CA ASN A 2 -18.00 3.18 3.67
C ASN A 2 -17.16 2.66 2.50
N ILE A 3 -17.69 2.75 1.28
CA ILE A 3 -17.08 2.30 0.03
C ILE A 3 -15.65 2.86 -0.18
N LEU A 4 -15.43 4.13 0.21
CA LEU A 4 -14.12 4.78 0.13
C LEU A 4 -13.02 4.02 0.91
N ALA A 5 -13.35 3.53 2.11
CA ALA A 5 -12.41 2.80 2.95
C ALA A 5 -12.07 1.42 2.36
N GLN A 6 -13.04 0.77 1.69
CA GLN A 6 -12.82 -0.51 1.00
C GLN A 6 -11.91 -0.33 -0.22
N VAL A 7 -12.15 0.71 -1.03
CA VAL A 7 -11.32 1.02 -2.20
C VAL A 7 -9.88 1.29 -1.81
N LEU A 8 -9.65 2.09 -0.76
CA LEU A 8 -8.30 2.37 -0.25
C LEU A 8 -7.62 1.11 0.27
N TYR A 9 -8.35 0.24 0.98
CA TYR A 9 -7.81 -1.04 1.46
C TYR A 9 -7.34 -1.93 0.31
N PHE A 10 -8.19 -2.16 -0.70
CA PHE A 10 -7.84 -2.99 -1.85
C PHE A 10 -6.76 -2.38 -2.72
N ALA A 11 -6.70 -1.05 -2.87
CA ALA A 11 -5.65 -0.37 -3.61
C ALA A 11 -4.28 -0.51 -2.94
N ILE A 12 -4.23 -0.39 -1.60
CA ILE A 12 -3.02 -0.65 -0.83
C ILE A 12 -2.62 -2.12 -0.97
N LEU A 13 -3.56 -3.06 -0.81
CA LEU A 13 -3.31 -4.49 -0.98
C LEU A 13 -2.79 -4.85 -2.39
N ALA A 14 -3.33 -4.23 -3.44
CA ALA A 14 -2.85 -4.43 -4.81
C ALA A 14 -1.42 -3.91 -4.97
N ARG A 15 -1.09 -2.73 -4.41
CA ARG A 15 0.27 -2.17 -4.42
C ARG A 15 1.28 -3.08 -3.72
N VAL A 16 0.85 -3.73 -2.64
CA VAL A 16 1.63 -4.75 -1.93
C VAL A 16 1.94 -5.94 -2.83
N LEU A 17 0.93 -6.51 -3.48
CA LEU A 17 1.13 -7.68 -4.34
C LEU A 17 2.05 -7.30 -5.51
N ILE A 18 1.83 -6.13 -6.12
CA ILE A 18 2.67 -5.61 -7.20
C ILE A 18 4.12 -5.39 -6.75
N SER A 19 4.41 -5.05 -5.48
CA SER A 19 5.80 -4.89 -5.03
C SER A 19 6.54 -6.23 -4.86
N TRP A 20 5.82 -7.36 -4.76
CA TRP A 20 6.42 -8.70 -4.71
C TRP A 20 6.66 -9.28 -6.11
N PHE A 21 5.86 -8.87 -7.09
CA PHE A 21 6.10 -9.21 -8.48
C PHE A 21 7.04 -8.19 -9.11
N ASN A 22 8.22 -8.63 -9.55
CA ASN A 22 9.10 -7.76 -10.34
C ASN A 22 8.47 -7.51 -11.72
N VAL A 23 7.58 -6.51 -11.81
CA VAL A 23 6.91 -6.18 -13.07
C VAL A 23 7.84 -5.32 -13.90
N SER A 24 8.39 -5.95 -14.95
CA SER A 24 9.28 -5.29 -15.89
C SER A 24 8.57 -4.14 -16.63
N PRO A 25 9.28 -3.05 -16.97
CA PRO A 25 8.76 -1.95 -17.80
C PRO A 25 8.17 -2.38 -19.16
N GLY A 26 8.53 -3.57 -19.66
CA GLY A 26 7.96 -4.16 -20.88
C GLY A 26 6.61 -4.86 -20.70
N SER A 27 6.07 -4.92 -19.47
CA SER A 27 4.79 -5.57 -19.19
C SER A 27 3.59 -4.75 -19.69
N PRO A 28 2.56 -5.37 -20.27
CA PRO A 28 1.29 -4.70 -20.61
C PRO A 28 0.62 -4.00 -19.42
N PHE A 29 0.92 -4.44 -18.19
CA PHE A 29 0.36 -3.91 -16.94
C PHE A 29 1.11 -2.69 -16.39
N PHE A 30 2.26 -2.33 -16.97
CA PHE A 30 3.12 -1.24 -16.50
C PHE A 30 2.43 0.15 -16.42
N PRO A 31 1.51 0.54 -17.33
CA PRO A 31 0.77 1.80 -17.21
C PRO A 31 -0.13 1.88 -15.96
N VAL A 32 -0.84 0.79 -15.66
CA VAL A 32 -1.75 0.69 -14.50
C VAL A 32 -0.93 0.72 -13.20
N ILE A 33 0.20 0.04 -13.18
CA ILE A 33 1.13 0.04 -12.05
C ILE A 33 1.64 1.46 -11.78
N ARG A 34 2.09 2.20 -12.81
CA ARG A 34 2.52 3.60 -12.64
C ARG A 34 1.44 4.50 -12.07
N LEU A 35 0.18 4.32 -12.51
CA LEU A 35 -0.95 5.06 -11.97
C LEU A 35 -1.16 4.76 -10.48
N ILE A 36 -1.14 3.47 -10.10
CA ILE A 36 -1.27 3.04 -8.71
C ILE A 36 -0.15 3.65 -7.86
N TYR A 37 1.11 3.54 -8.30
CA TYR A 37 2.25 4.12 -7.60
C TYR A 37 2.12 5.64 -7.47
N GLY A 38 1.69 6.34 -8.53
CA GLY A 38 1.49 7.80 -8.49
C GLY A 38 0.46 8.25 -7.45
N ILE A 39 -0.67 7.55 -7.35
CA ILE A 39 -1.74 7.86 -6.38
C ILE A 39 -1.29 7.59 -4.95
N THR A 40 -0.48 6.55 -4.75
CA THR A 40 -0.13 6.04 -3.42
C THR A 40 1.20 6.59 -2.91
N GLU A 41 1.98 7.28 -3.73
CA GLU A 41 3.29 7.85 -3.34
C GLU A 41 3.24 9.00 -2.33
N PRO A 42 2.25 9.91 -2.34
CA PRO A 42 2.12 10.92 -1.28
C PRO A 42 2.00 10.30 0.12
N ILE A 43 1.45 9.09 0.21
CA ILE A 43 1.24 8.36 1.47
C ILE A 43 2.46 7.47 1.79
N MET A 44 2.97 6.71 0.83
CA MET A 44 4.09 5.81 1.10
C MET A 44 5.46 6.47 1.07
N GLY A 45 5.63 7.60 0.39
CA GLY A 45 6.88 8.36 0.37
C GLY A 45 7.37 8.73 1.78
N PRO A 46 6.53 9.35 2.63
CA PRO A 46 6.87 9.62 4.03
C PRO A 46 7.17 8.35 4.84
N ILE A 47 6.37 7.30 4.68
CA ILE A 47 6.55 6.01 5.38
C ILE A 47 7.88 5.37 5.01
N ARG A 48 8.24 5.40 3.72
CA ARG A 48 9.48 4.84 3.16
C ARG A 48 10.73 5.64 3.56
N ARG A 49 10.57 6.88 4.04
CA ARG A 49 11.66 7.66 4.65
C ARG A 49 11.93 7.25 6.11
N VAL A 50 10.93 6.71 6.80
CA VAL A 50 11.04 6.26 8.20
C VAL A 50 11.46 4.79 8.27
N LEU A 51 11.03 3.97 7.31
CA LEU A 51 11.41 2.57 7.24
C LEU A 51 12.81 2.39 6.62
N PRO A 52 13.65 1.50 7.16
CA PRO A 52 14.94 1.15 6.56
C PRO A 52 14.72 0.57 5.15
N ARG A 53 15.62 0.88 4.21
CA ARG A 53 15.56 0.34 2.84
C ARG A 53 15.81 -1.17 2.88
N THR A 54 14.76 -1.97 2.81
CA THR A 54 14.84 -3.45 2.93
C THR A 54 15.22 -4.16 1.63
N GLY A 55 15.84 -3.46 0.67
CA GLY A 55 16.29 -4.06 -0.58
C GLY A 55 15.14 -4.67 -1.40
N MET A 56 15.25 -5.95 -1.76
CA MET A 56 14.30 -6.65 -2.64
C MET A 56 13.00 -7.07 -1.93
N PHE A 57 12.97 -7.04 -0.59
CA PHE A 57 11.79 -7.41 0.19
C PHE A 57 11.17 -6.14 0.78
N ASP A 58 10.15 -5.60 0.11
CA ASP A 58 9.38 -4.49 0.66
C ASP A 58 8.49 -5.00 1.81
N PHE A 59 8.81 -4.65 3.06
CA PHE A 59 8.03 -4.98 4.27
C PHE A 59 7.01 -3.90 4.64
N SER A 60 7.03 -2.75 3.94
CA SER A 60 6.00 -1.71 4.04
C SER A 60 4.56 -2.24 3.97
N PRO A 61 4.26 -3.27 3.14
CA PRO A 61 2.97 -3.96 3.14
C PRO A 61 2.44 -4.46 4.47
N VAL A 62 3.29 -5.16 5.23
CA VAL A 62 2.93 -5.78 6.50
C VAL A 62 2.68 -4.69 7.54
N VAL A 63 3.54 -3.66 7.54
CA VAL A 63 3.40 -2.49 8.41
C VAL A 63 2.11 -1.72 8.12
N ALA A 64 1.75 -1.54 6.84
CA ALA A 64 0.51 -0.87 6.45
C ALA A 64 -0.75 -1.65 6.86
N LEU A 65 -0.73 -2.98 6.74
CA LEU A 65 -1.83 -3.84 7.20
C LEU A 65 -2.01 -3.79 8.72
N ILE A 66 -0.91 -3.77 9.48
CA ILE A 66 -0.93 -3.63 10.94
C ILE A 66 -1.52 -2.27 11.33
N LEU A 67 -1.03 -1.17 10.74
CA LEU A 67 -1.53 0.18 11.01
C LEU A 67 -3.03 0.32 10.74
N LEU A 68 -3.50 -0.22 9.61
CA LEU A 68 -4.92 -0.17 9.28
C LEU A 68 -5.77 -1.00 10.24
N HIS A 69 -5.28 -2.16 10.67
CA HIS A 69 -5.96 -2.97 11.68
C HIS A 69 -6.10 -2.20 13.00
N PHE A 70 -5.03 -1.59 13.48
CA PHE A 70 -5.05 -0.75 14.69
C PHE A 70 -6.01 0.43 14.57
N LEU A 71 -5.97 1.17 13.46
CA LEU A 71 -6.92 2.27 13.20
C LEU A 71 -8.37 1.80 13.22
N ARG A 72 -8.66 0.61 12.68
CA ARG A 72 -10.02 0.04 12.66
C ARG A 72 -10.48 -0.40 14.06
N VAL A 73 -9.59 -0.96 14.86
CA VAL A 73 -9.88 -1.34 16.25
C VAL A 73 -10.13 -0.10 17.10
N ILE A 74 -9.27 0.93 17.00
CA ILE A 74 -9.44 2.19 17.72
C ILE A 74 -10.73 2.90 17.31
N ALA A 75 -11.02 2.98 16.01
CA ALA A 75 -12.25 3.59 15.53
C ALA A 75 -13.51 2.85 16.03
N ARG A 76 -13.45 1.51 16.19
CA ARG A 76 -14.54 0.72 16.77
C ARG A 76 -14.62 0.80 18.29
N SER A 77 -13.55 1.16 18.98
CA SER A 77 -13.57 1.33 20.44
C SER A 77 -14.05 2.72 20.85
N LEU A 78 -13.99 3.69 19.95
CA LEU A 78 -14.37 5.09 20.20
C LEU A 78 -15.82 5.42 19.84
N PHE A 79 -16.51 4.56 19.08
CA PHE A 79 -17.90 4.68 18.67
C PHE A 79 -18.64 3.37 18.95
#